data_AF-A0A3A4VZS1-F1
#
_entry.id   AF-A0A3A4VZS1-F1
#
_cell.length_a   1.000
_cell.length_b   1.000
_cell.length_c   1.000
_cell.angle_alpha   90.00
_cell.angle_beta   90.00
_cell.angle_gamma   90.00
#
_symmetry.space_group_name_H-M   'P 1'
#
loop_
_entity.id
_entity.type
_entity.pdbx_description
1 polymer ?
#
loop_
_entity_poly.entity_id
_entity_poly.type
_entity_poly.pdbx_seq_one_letter_code
_entity_poly.pdbx_strand_id
1 'polypeptide(L)'
;MPLYEYQCPKCGTFTAWARMSESSAPALCSECGCKGPRMISAPRLALMKPATRRAMARNEQSAHEPGMVQRSSCGCSGSHACGRNKVSSAGHGGKKSILPVQPKSNARPWMLGH
;
A
#
# COMPACT_ATOMS: atom_id res chain seq x y z
N MET A 1 16.39 -18.96 12.88
CA MET A 1 15.60 -19.30 14.09
C MET A 1 14.32 -18.46 14.03
N PRO A 2 13.12 -18.96 14.35
CA PRO A 2 11.91 -18.13 14.44
C PRO A 2 11.86 -17.30 15.74
N LEU A 3 11.23 -16.13 15.66
CA LEU A 3 10.99 -15.22 16.79
C LEU A 3 9.58 -15.45 17.33
N TYR A 4 9.45 -15.61 18.64
CA TYR A 4 8.16 -15.82 19.31
C TYR A 4 7.96 -14.80 20.43
N GLU A 5 6.69 -14.55 20.77
CA GLU A 5 6.27 -13.67 21.85
C GLU A 5 5.97 -14.48 23.13
N TYR A 6 6.39 -13.95 24.27
CA TYR A 6 6.22 -14.53 25.60
C TYR A 6 5.67 -13.47 26.56
N GLN A 7 5.00 -13.92 27.62
CA GLN A 7 4.46 -13.03 28.65
C GLN A 7 5.24 -13.20 29.95
N CYS A 8 5.99 -12.18 30.36
CA CYS A 8 6.54 -12.12 31.70
C CYS A 8 5.46 -11.65 32.70
N PRO A 9 5.29 -12.32 33.85
CA PRO A 9 4.32 -11.90 34.88
C PRO A 9 4.70 -10.58 35.58
N LYS A 10 5.94 -10.09 35.40
CA LYS A 10 6.44 -8.85 36.04
C LYS A 10 6.67 -7.71 35.05
N CYS A 11 7.38 -7.98 33.95
CA CYS A 11 7.82 -6.95 33.01
C CYS A 11 6.87 -6.71 31.84
N GLY A 12 5.98 -7.67 31.53
CA GLY A 12 5.12 -7.59 30.34
C GLY A 12 5.55 -8.50 29.19
N THR A 13 5.17 -8.14 27.97
CA THR A 13 5.46 -8.91 26.76
C THR A 13 6.90 -8.76 26.30
N PHE A 14 7.52 -9.85 25.85
CA PHE A 14 8.85 -9.82 25.27
C PHE A 14 8.99 -10.86 24.16
N THR A 15 9.97 -10.67 23.28
CA THR A 15 10.26 -11.59 22.17
C THR A 15 11.55 -12.35 22.40
N ALA A 16 11.55 -13.65 22.10
CA ALA A 16 12.75 -14.48 22.17
C ALA A 16 12.84 -15.46 20.99
N TRP A 17 14.07 -15.76 20.59
CA TRP A 17 14.36 -16.77 19.57
C TRP A 17 14.20 -18.17 20.18
N ALA A 18 13.45 -19.05 19.51
CA ALA A 18 13.33 -20.45 19.93
C ALA A 18 13.29 -21.38 18.73
N ARG A 19 13.71 -22.64 18.91
CA ARG A 19 13.45 -23.69 17.93
C ARG A 19 11.95 -23.95 17.85
N MET A 20 11.47 -24.33 16.68
CA MET A 20 10.03 -24.60 16.51
C MET A 20 9.54 -25.72 17.46
N SER A 21 10.37 -26.73 17.71
CA SER A 21 10.11 -27.82 18.66
C SER A 21 10.04 -27.39 20.13
N GLU A 22 10.73 -26.30 20.49
CA GLU A 22 10.84 -25.80 21.87
C GLU A 22 9.98 -24.55 22.09
N SER A 23 9.27 -24.10 21.06
CA SER A 23 8.51 -22.85 21.10
C SER A 23 7.43 -22.84 22.18
N SER A 24 6.91 -23.99 22.61
CA SER A 24 5.93 -24.07 23.70
C SER A 24 6.56 -23.99 25.10
N ALA A 25 7.89 -24.11 25.22
CA ALA A 25 8.58 -24.03 26.50
C ALA A 25 8.65 -22.57 27.00
N PRO A 26 8.59 -22.33 28.32
CA PRO A 26 8.74 -20.99 28.88
C PRO A 26 10.12 -20.40 28.58
N ALA A 27 10.17 -19.13 28.19
CA ALA A 27 11.42 -18.38 27.98
C ALA A 27 11.76 -17.51 29.18
N LEU A 28 13.05 -17.23 29.39
CA LEU A 28 13.52 -16.32 30.44
C LEU A 28 13.41 -14.87 29.95
N CYS A 29 12.80 -14.02 30.76
CA CYS A 29 12.74 -12.58 30.50
C CYS A 29 14.13 -11.95 30.61
N SER A 30 14.53 -11.13 29.64
CA SER A 30 15.83 -10.45 29.62
C SER A 30 16.00 -9.40 30.71
N GLU A 31 14.91 -8.89 31.28
CA GLU A 31 14.95 -7.87 32.33
C GLU A 31 15.00 -8.45 33.74
N CYS A 32 14.17 -9.45 34.05
CA CYS A 32 14.02 -9.98 35.41
C CYS A 32 14.38 -11.46 35.57
N GLY A 33 14.74 -12.16 34.49
CA GLY A 33 15.09 -13.59 34.52
C GLY A 33 13.93 -14.54 34.84
N CYS A 34 12.71 -14.05 35.04
CA CYS A 34 11.56 -14.91 35.31
C CYS A 34 11.15 -15.69 34.05
N LYS A 35 10.64 -16.91 34.25
CA LYS A 35 10.07 -17.73 33.16
C LYS A 35 8.70 -17.18 32.76
N GLY A 36 8.54 -16.84 31.49
CA GLY A 36 7.27 -16.44 30.89
C GLY A 36 6.76 -17.51 29.91
N PRO A 37 5.48 -17.93 29.98
CA PRO A 37 4.90 -18.82 28.98
C PRO A 37 4.81 -18.13 27.61
N ARG A 38 4.78 -18.94 26.55
CA ARG A 38 4.56 -18.43 25.19
C ARG A 38 3.17 -17.84 25.06
N MET A 39 3.09 -16.67 24.41
CA MET A 39 1.85 -16.06 23.98
C MET A 39 1.59 -16.40 22.50
N ILE A 40 0.33 -16.64 22.16
CA ILE A 40 -0.13 -16.66 20.77
C ILE A 40 -0.84 -15.33 20.53
N SER A 41 -0.19 -14.41 19.81
CA SER A 41 -0.80 -13.16 19.39
C SER A 41 -1.66 -13.34 18.15
N ALA A 42 -2.59 -12.40 17.95
CA ALA A 42 -3.43 -12.39 16.77
C ALA A 42 -2.53 -12.25 15.51
N PRO A 43 -2.70 -13.12 14.50
CA PRO A 43 -1.98 -12.95 13.25
C PRO A 43 -2.39 -11.62 12.61
N ARG A 44 -1.52 -11.03 11.79
CA ARG A 44 -1.89 -9.84 11.01
C ARG A 44 -3.03 -10.18 10.04
N LEU A 45 -4.25 -9.85 10.44
CA LEU A 45 -5.44 -10.04 9.62
C LEU A 45 -5.57 -8.94 8.57
N ALA A 46 -5.75 -9.35 7.31
CA ALA A 46 -5.97 -8.47 6.18
C ALA A 46 -7.43 -7.98 6.11
N LEU A 47 -7.92 -7.29 7.14
CA LEU A 47 -9.35 -6.93 7.25
C LEU A 47 -9.81 -5.87 6.23
N MET A 48 -8.90 -5.04 5.72
CA MET A 48 -9.21 -4.03 4.71
C MET A 48 -9.18 -4.60 3.29
N LYS A 49 -10.11 -4.14 2.45
CA LYS A 49 -10.15 -4.49 1.01
C LYS A 49 -8.80 -4.21 0.34
N PRO A 50 -8.26 -5.11 -0.50
CA PRO A 50 -6.96 -4.93 -1.14
C PRO A 50 -6.82 -3.64 -1.94
N ALA A 51 -7.88 -3.19 -2.62
CA ALA A 51 -7.89 -1.95 -3.39
C ALA A 51 -7.62 -0.72 -2.50
N THR A 52 -8.28 -0.65 -1.34
CA THR A 52 -8.12 0.45 -0.37
C THR A 52 -6.70 0.47 0.19
N ARG A 53 -6.16 -0.68 0.61
CA ARG A 53 -4.79 -0.78 1.11
C ARG A 53 -3.77 -0.31 0.06
N ARG A 54 -3.90 -0.77 -1.19
CA ARG A 54 -3.00 -0.38 -2.28
C ARG A 54 -3.11 1.11 -2.61
N ALA A 55 -4.31 1.68 -2.52
CA ALA A 55 -4.51 3.11 -2.72
C ALA A 55 -3.80 3.94 -1.63
N MET A 56 -3.93 3.56 -0.36
CA MET A 56 -3.26 4.21 0.77
C MET A 56 -1.75 4.12 0.65
N ALA A 57 -1.20 2.92 0.41
CA ALA A 57 0.24 2.72 0.26
C ALA A 57 0.85 3.55 -0.89
N ARG A 58 0.15 3.65 -2.03
CA ARG A 58 0.60 4.51 -3.14
C ARG A 58 0.54 5.99 -2.76
N ASN A 59 -0.47 6.39 -2.00
CA ASN A 59 -0.60 7.78 -1.55
C ASN A 59 0.53 8.16 -0.60
N GLU A 60 0.86 7.29 0.37
CA GLU A 60 2.01 7.44 1.27
C GLU A 60 3.31 7.53 0.49
N GLN A 61 3.54 6.61 -0.46
CA GLN A 61 4.73 6.64 -1.30
C GLN A 61 4.82 7.92 -2.13
N SER A 62 3.73 8.36 -2.75
CA SER A 62 3.73 9.58 -3.60
C SER A 62 3.93 10.86 -2.78
N ALA A 63 3.56 10.84 -1.49
CA ALA A 63 3.77 11.98 -0.60
C ALA A 63 5.24 12.12 -0.20
N HIS A 64 5.93 11.00 0.05
CA HIS A 64 7.34 11.01 0.40
C HIS A 64 8.26 11.11 -0.82
N GLU A 65 7.92 10.39 -1.90
CA GLU A 65 8.71 10.22 -3.12
C GLU A 65 7.80 10.12 -4.35
N PRO A 66 7.33 11.25 -4.90
CA PRO A 66 6.46 11.24 -6.07
C PRO A 66 7.22 10.71 -7.30
N GLY A 67 6.76 9.58 -7.84
CA GLY A 67 7.27 9.06 -9.10
C GLY A 67 6.93 9.99 -10.27
N MET A 68 7.92 10.37 -11.06
CA MET A 68 7.69 11.13 -12.30
C MET A 68 7.22 10.20 -13.41
N VAL A 69 5.98 10.39 -13.86
CA VAL A 69 5.47 9.72 -15.06
C VAL A 69 5.63 10.64 -16.27
N GLN A 70 6.51 10.24 -17.19
CA GLN A 70 6.60 10.87 -18.51
C GLN A 70 5.38 10.46 -19.32
N ARG A 71 4.48 11.42 -19.62
CA ARG A 71 3.41 11.19 -20.59
C ARG A 71 4.01 11.16 -22.00
N SER A 72 3.57 10.21 -22.82
CA SER A 72 3.75 10.30 -24.25
C SER A 72 3.08 11.57 -24.78
N SER A 73 3.74 12.27 -25.70
CA SER A 73 3.31 13.56 -26.26
C SER A 73 1.92 13.53 -26.92
N CYS A 74 1.37 12.35 -27.21
CA CYS A 74 0.03 12.18 -27.77
C CYS A 74 -1.12 12.47 -26.78
N GLY A 75 -0.85 12.70 -25.48
CA GLY A 75 -1.88 13.00 -24.48
C GLY A 75 -2.74 11.80 -24.08
N CYS A 76 -2.54 10.64 -24.69
CA CYS A 76 -3.28 9.42 -24.44
C CYS A 76 -2.78 8.71 -23.16
N SER A 77 -3.69 8.08 -22.42
CA SER A 77 -3.39 7.38 -21.16
C SER A 77 -2.82 5.98 -21.35
N GLY A 78 -1.78 5.83 -22.19
CA GLY A 78 -0.93 4.64 -22.30
C GLY A 78 -1.60 3.32 -22.73
N SER A 79 -2.89 3.33 -23.04
CA SER A 79 -3.66 2.10 -23.35
C SER A 79 -3.67 1.75 -24.85
N HIS A 80 -2.87 2.43 -25.67
CA HIS A 80 -2.66 2.09 -27.08
C HIS A 80 -1.26 2.53 -27.54
N ALA A 81 -0.68 1.78 -28.46
CA ALA A 81 0.60 2.11 -29.08
C ALA A 81 0.38 3.22 -30.13
N CYS A 82 0.70 4.47 -29.76
CA CYS A 82 0.74 5.56 -30.72
C CYS A 82 2.04 5.48 -31.53
N GLY A 83 2.00 4.78 -32.67
CA GLY A 83 3.16 4.57 -33.53
C GLY A 83 2.81 4.31 -35.00
N ARG A 84 2.81 5.40 -35.77
CA ARG A 84 3.09 5.54 -37.23
C ARG A 84 2.10 4.92 -38.24
N ASN A 85 1.46 5.83 -38.98
CA ASN A 85 0.77 5.69 -40.28
C ASN A 85 -0.18 4.51 -40.48
N LYS A 86 -1.48 4.75 -40.21
CA LYS A 86 -2.53 4.50 -41.21
C LYS A 86 -3.54 5.63 -41.19
N VAL A 87 -3.62 6.35 -42.31
CA VAL A 87 -4.76 7.20 -42.67
C VAL A 87 -5.95 6.29 -42.94
N SER A 88 -7.04 6.42 -42.19
CA SER A 88 -8.41 6.55 -42.73
C SER A 88 -9.45 6.91 -41.65
N SER A 89 -10.00 8.11 -41.81
CA SER A 89 -11.44 8.42 -41.88
C SER A 89 -12.41 8.27 -40.69
N ALA A 90 -13.26 9.30 -40.63
CA ALA A 90 -14.63 9.36 -40.10
C ALA A 90 -14.79 9.69 -38.60
N GLY A 91 -15.09 10.97 -38.35
CA GLY A 91 -15.33 11.52 -37.02
C GLY A 91 -16.74 11.32 -36.48
N HIS A 92 -16.97 11.85 -35.27
CA HIS A 92 -18.27 12.27 -34.79
C HIS A 92 -18.08 13.44 -33.81
N GLY A 93 -18.84 14.52 -34.04
CA GLY A 93 -18.76 15.77 -33.30
C GLY A 93 -19.21 15.67 -31.85
N GLY A 94 -18.54 16.42 -30.97
CA GLY A 94 -18.92 16.60 -29.57
C GLY A 94 -19.07 18.10 -29.27
N LYS A 95 -20.28 18.48 -28.86
CA LYS A 95 -20.78 19.85 -28.67
C LYS A 95 -19.92 20.65 -27.68
N LYS A 96 -19.68 21.93 -27.96
CA LYS A 96 -19.07 22.89 -27.03
C LYS A 96 -20.04 23.12 -25.86
N SER A 97 -19.72 22.65 -24.66
CA SER A 97 -20.49 22.95 -23.44
C SER A 97 -19.95 24.20 -22.76
N ILE A 98 -20.81 25.21 -22.60
CA ILE A 98 -20.60 26.44 -21.83
C ILE A 98 -20.88 26.14 -20.35
N LEU A 99 -20.04 25.35 -19.70
CA LEU A 99 -20.11 25.10 -18.24
C LEU A 99 -18.70 25.02 -17.66
N PRO A 100 -18.50 25.43 -16.38
CA PRO A 100 -17.18 25.47 -15.76
C PRO A 100 -16.55 24.08 -15.71
N VAL A 101 -15.27 24.03 -16.07
CA VAL A 101 -14.40 22.86 -16.18
C VAL A 101 -14.56 21.97 -14.95
N GLN A 102 -15.25 20.84 -15.12
CA GLN A 102 -15.24 19.78 -14.12
C GLN A 102 -13.83 19.18 -14.08
N PRO A 103 -13.24 18.92 -12.90
CA PRO A 103 -12.00 18.16 -12.82
C PRO A 103 -12.25 16.81 -13.51
N LYS A 104 -11.28 16.38 -14.34
CA LYS A 104 -11.30 15.07 -15.02
C LYS A 104 -11.73 14.00 -14.01
N SER A 105 -12.47 12.97 -14.41
CA SER A 105 -13.03 11.97 -13.48
C SER A 105 -12.00 11.25 -12.58
N ASN A 106 -10.70 11.35 -12.90
CA ASN A 106 -9.58 10.87 -12.09
C ASN A 106 -8.68 11.98 -11.49
N ALA A 107 -9.10 13.24 -11.53
CA ALA A 107 -8.37 14.35 -10.95
C ALA A 107 -8.73 14.49 -9.47
N ARG A 108 -7.68 14.52 -8.65
CA ARG A 108 -7.79 14.65 -7.20
C ARG A 108 -8.15 16.09 -6.86
N PRO A 109 -9.00 16.32 -5.85
CA PRO A 109 -9.57 17.65 -5.55
C PRO A 109 -8.55 18.74 -5.18
N TRP A 110 -7.31 18.40 -4.87
CA TRP A 110 -6.23 19.34 -4.54
C TRP A 110 -5.23 19.58 -5.69
N MET A 111 -5.41 18.93 -6.84
CA MET A 111 -4.64 19.28 -8.04
C MET A 111 -5.17 20.59 -8.63
N LEU A 112 -4.69 21.72 -8.12
CA LEU A 112 -4.81 23.03 -8.78
C LEU A 112 -3.83 23.02 -9.96
N GLY A 113 -4.38 22.88 -11.18
CA GLY A 113 -3.58 22.99 -12.40
C GLY A 113 -3.00 24.40 -12.53
N HIS A 114 -1.74 24.48 -12.96
CA HIS A 114 -1.23 25.66 -13.66
C HIS A 114 -1.46 25.46 -15.16
#